data_AF-A0A7S2EHP3-F1
#
_entry.id   AF-A0A7S2EHP3-F1
#
_cell.length_a   1.000
_cell.length_b   1.000
_cell.length_c   1.000
_cell.angle_alpha   90.00
_cell.angle_beta   90.00
_cell.angle_gamma   90.00
#
_symmetry.space_group_name_H-M   'P 1'
#
loop_
_entity.id
_entity.type
_entity.pdbx_description
1 polymer ?
#
loop_
_entity_poly.entity_id
_entity_poly.type
_entity_poly.pdbx_seq_one_letter_code
_entity_poly.pdbx_strand_id
1 'polypeptide(L)'
;PALQAAIDSAAASESGGTVILPAGVFRTHEPLHIPGGVTLQGQGYGSSPLAIQFDAGGSTIAYCGPDYAVKLTGHAASLRDLAVYDWPYPAESYCENTQAAGGVLVEADATLIESVIVSNVFIYYFVGGTALSLVAKNNGGVPFGNYQNVRIRHAKTGIYLSAEEGSF
;
A
#
# COMPACT_ATOMS: atom_id res chain seq x y z
N PRO A 1 0.62 -15.05 -5.09
CA PRO A 1 1.71 -15.23 -4.10
C PRO A 1 1.11 -15.55 -2.72
N ALA A 2 1.86 -16.17 -1.80
CA ALA A 2 1.32 -16.64 -0.50
C ALA A 2 0.67 -15.52 0.33
N LEU A 3 1.25 -14.31 0.30
CA LEU A 3 0.67 -13.15 0.99
C LEU A 3 -0.68 -12.74 0.40
N GLN A 4 -0.80 -12.63 -0.93
CA GLN A 4 -2.09 -12.33 -1.56
C GLN A 4 -3.13 -13.41 -1.23
N ALA A 5 -2.76 -14.69 -1.24
CA ALA A 5 -3.68 -15.77 -0.88
C ALA A 5 -4.21 -15.67 0.57
N ALA A 6 -3.39 -15.17 1.51
CA ALA A 6 -3.84 -14.90 2.87
C ALA A 6 -4.84 -13.73 2.92
N ILE A 7 -4.61 -12.68 2.12
CA ILE A 7 -5.53 -11.53 1.98
C ILE A 7 -6.86 -12.00 1.38
N ASP A 8 -6.81 -12.80 0.32
CA ASP A 8 -8.00 -13.35 -0.34
C ASP A 8 -8.79 -14.26 0.60
N SER A 9 -8.09 -15.07 1.41
CA SER A 9 -8.73 -15.91 2.43
C SER A 9 -9.40 -15.09 3.53
N ALA A 10 -8.85 -13.94 3.92
CA ALA A 10 -9.47 -13.05 4.89
C ALA A 10 -10.73 -12.36 4.32
N ALA A 11 -10.73 -12.09 3.02
CA ALA A 11 -11.85 -11.53 2.29
C ALA A 11 -13.02 -12.51 2.09
N ALA A 12 -12.75 -13.82 2.10
CA ALA A 12 -13.77 -14.84 1.88
C ALA A 12 -14.81 -14.94 3.02
N SER A 13 -14.54 -14.35 4.18
CA SER A 13 -15.51 -14.27 5.26
C SER A 13 -16.43 -13.06 5.09
N GLU A 14 -17.73 -13.21 5.37
CA GLU A 14 -18.72 -12.14 5.23
C GLU A 14 -18.42 -10.92 6.12
N SER A 15 -17.61 -11.09 7.18
CA SER A 15 -17.22 -10.04 8.11
C SER A 15 -15.89 -9.35 7.77
N GLY A 16 -15.19 -9.80 6.71
CA GLY A 16 -13.80 -9.40 6.46
C GLY A 16 -12.82 -10.03 7.46
N GLY A 17 -11.60 -9.52 7.56
CA GLY A 17 -10.58 -10.15 8.40
C GLY A 17 -9.26 -9.39 8.48
N THR A 18 -8.38 -9.83 9.39
CA THR A 18 -7.04 -9.25 9.54
C THR A 18 -5.98 -10.26 9.17
N VAL A 19 -5.11 -9.90 8.24
CA VAL A 19 -3.87 -10.62 7.93
C VAL A 19 -2.74 -9.99 8.72
N ILE A 20 -2.14 -10.76 9.63
CA ILE A 20 -1.02 -10.30 10.46
C ILE A 20 0.29 -10.75 9.81
N LEU A 21 1.13 -9.77 9.43
CA LEU A 21 2.49 -9.99 9.00
C LEU A 21 3.42 -10.04 10.21
N PRO A 22 4.21 -11.11 10.42
CA PRO A 22 5.29 -11.06 11.37
C PRO A 22 6.36 -10.03 10.94
N ALA A 23 7.27 -9.69 11.86
CA ALA A 23 8.49 -8.98 11.50
C ALA A 23 9.25 -9.72 10.39
N GLY A 24 9.69 -8.99 9.37
CA GLY A 24 10.36 -9.56 8.20
C GLY A 24 10.16 -8.76 6.92
N VAL A 25 10.77 -9.26 5.85
CA VAL A 25 10.73 -8.66 4.51
C VAL A 25 9.93 -9.54 3.57
N PHE A 26 8.83 -9.01 3.05
CA PHE A 26 7.92 -9.68 2.15
C PHE A 26 8.11 -9.10 0.75
N ARG A 27 8.82 -9.83 -0.10
CA ARG A 27 9.07 -9.41 -1.49
C ARG A 27 7.86 -9.69 -2.35
N THR A 28 7.41 -8.68 -3.11
CA THR A 28 6.28 -8.81 -4.04
C THR A 28 6.64 -8.20 -5.38
N HIS A 29 6.20 -8.86 -6.47
CA HIS A 29 6.38 -8.36 -7.84
C HIS A 29 5.09 -7.77 -8.44
N GLU A 30 3.96 -8.14 -7.84
CA GLU A 30 2.63 -7.69 -8.23
C GLU A 30 2.01 -6.88 -7.08
N PRO A 31 1.08 -5.97 -7.39
CA PRO A 31 0.33 -5.24 -6.37
C PRO A 31 -0.34 -6.19 -5.37
N LEU A 32 -0.31 -5.83 -4.09
CA LEU A 32 -1.18 -6.44 -3.10
C LEU A 32 -2.55 -5.77 -3.14
N HIS A 33 -3.58 -6.53 -3.45
CA HIS A 33 -4.96 -6.06 -3.48
C HIS A 33 -5.62 -6.32 -2.13
N ILE A 34 -5.95 -5.27 -1.40
CA ILE A 34 -6.66 -5.35 -0.12
C ILE A 34 -8.12 -4.98 -0.36
N PRO A 35 -9.04 -5.97 -0.35
CA PRO A 35 -10.45 -5.74 -0.60
C PRO A 35 -11.14 -5.14 0.63
N GLY A 36 -12.42 -4.83 0.47
CA GLY A 36 -13.23 -4.28 1.55
C GLY A 36 -13.31 -5.19 2.78
N GLY A 37 -13.34 -4.58 3.97
CA GLY A 37 -13.37 -5.28 5.26
C GLY A 37 -12.06 -5.99 5.65
N VAL A 38 -11.02 -5.95 4.81
CA VAL A 38 -9.74 -6.60 5.10
C VAL A 38 -8.71 -5.60 5.63
N THR A 39 -8.00 -5.99 6.67
CA THR A 39 -6.84 -5.29 7.20
C THR A 39 -5.57 -6.09 6.96
N LEU A 40 -4.56 -5.49 6.32
CA LEU A 40 -3.19 -5.98 6.35
C LEU A 40 -2.42 -5.23 7.43
N GLN A 41 -1.95 -5.94 8.46
CA GLN A 41 -1.31 -5.36 9.63
C GLN A 41 0.07 -5.98 9.87
N GLY A 42 1.10 -5.15 10.00
CA GLY A 42 2.43 -5.59 10.43
C GLY A 42 2.70 -5.41 11.92
N GLN A 43 3.99 -5.50 12.28
CA GLN A 43 4.51 -5.32 13.64
C GLN A 43 5.37 -4.04 13.78
N GLY A 44 4.98 -2.99 13.05
CA GLY A 44 5.70 -1.72 12.95
C GLY A 44 6.64 -1.66 11.74
N TYR A 45 7.16 -0.46 11.44
CA TYR A 45 8.11 -0.24 10.34
C TYR A 45 9.59 -0.25 10.78
N GLY A 46 9.87 -0.75 11.99
CA GLY A 46 11.22 -0.81 12.57
C GLY A 46 11.60 0.42 13.40
N SER A 47 12.89 0.54 13.72
CA SER A 47 13.41 1.53 14.67
C SER A 47 13.78 2.88 14.05
N SER A 48 13.90 2.96 12.73
CA SER A 48 14.39 4.17 12.04
C SER A 48 13.28 4.92 11.30
N PRO A 49 13.12 6.22 11.58
CA PRO A 49 12.22 7.07 10.80
C PRO A 49 12.87 7.61 9.51
N LEU A 50 14.17 7.36 9.30
CA LEU A 50 14.96 7.98 8.23
C LEU A 50 15.06 7.08 6.99
N ALA A 51 15.17 5.77 7.21
CA ALA A 51 15.33 4.76 6.17
C ALA A 51 14.84 3.41 6.70
N ILE A 52 14.47 2.50 5.79
CA ILE A 52 14.15 1.12 6.15
C ILE A 52 15.42 0.37 6.54
N GLN A 53 15.40 -0.24 7.71
CA GLN A 53 16.45 -1.14 8.22
C GLN A 53 15.86 -2.54 8.34
N PHE A 54 16.24 -3.44 7.43
CA PHE A 54 15.63 -4.78 7.31
C PHE A 54 15.87 -5.69 8.52
N ASP A 55 16.92 -5.42 9.27
CA ASP A 55 17.31 -6.10 10.50
C ASP A 55 16.72 -5.46 11.77
N ALA A 56 16.01 -4.33 11.64
CA ALA A 56 15.45 -3.59 12.78
C ALA A 56 14.05 -4.06 13.21
N GLY A 57 13.64 -5.28 12.83
CA GLY A 57 12.47 -5.96 13.40
C GLY A 57 11.08 -5.46 12.95
N GLY A 58 10.98 -4.66 11.89
CA GLY A 58 9.70 -4.25 11.31
C GLY A 58 9.13 -5.23 10.28
N SER A 59 7.87 -5.05 9.89
CA SER A 59 7.25 -5.70 8.73
C SER A 59 7.40 -4.80 7.51
N THR A 60 8.07 -5.27 6.46
CA THR A 60 8.27 -4.49 5.22
C THR A 60 7.74 -5.23 4.00
N ILE A 61 6.88 -4.56 3.23
CA ILE A 61 6.56 -4.94 1.86
C ILE A 61 7.64 -4.36 0.96
N ALA A 62 8.50 -5.22 0.42
CA ALA A 62 9.54 -4.86 -0.53
C ALA A 62 9.02 -5.11 -1.95
N TYR A 63 8.56 -4.05 -2.60
CA TYR A 63 7.93 -4.12 -3.91
C TYR A 63 8.96 -4.00 -5.03
N CYS A 64 8.76 -4.81 -6.07
CA CYS A 64 9.45 -4.75 -7.34
C CYS A 64 8.43 -4.89 -8.48
N GLY A 65 7.91 -3.77 -8.97
CA GLY A 65 6.97 -3.80 -10.08
C GLY A 65 6.67 -2.40 -10.62
N PRO A 66 6.07 -2.29 -11.82
CA PRO A 66 5.83 -1.01 -12.47
C PRO A 66 4.58 -0.27 -11.96
N ASP A 67 3.75 -0.92 -11.15
CA ASP A 67 2.45 -0.40 -10.69
C ASP A 67 2.55 0.13 -9.25
N TYR A 68 1.42 0.24 -8.55
CA TYR A 68 1.37 0.51 -7.12
C TYR A 68 1.66 -0.74 -6.29
N ALA A 69 2.47 -0.61 -5.24
CA ALA A 69 2.80 -1.75 -4.37
C ALA A 69 1.57 -2.33 -3.63
N VAL A 70 0.66 -1.46 -3.18
CA VAL A 70 -0.57 -1.84 -2.47
C VAL A 70 -1.77 -1.08 -3.03
N LYS A 71 -2.88 -1.78 -3.28
CA LYS A 71 -4.15 -1.20 -3.75
C LYS A 71 -5.27 -1.52 -2.75
N LEU A 72 -5.92 -0.48 -2.23
CA LEU A 72 -7.06 -0.54 -1.34
C LEU A 72 -8.32 -0.35 -2.20
N THR A 73 -9.09 -1.42 -2.42
CA THR A 73 -10.11 -1.48 -3.49
C THR A 73 -11.54 -1.63 -3.00
N GLY A 74 -11.79 -1.54 -1.69
CA GLY A 74 -13.14 -1.64 -1.14
C GLY A 74 -13.33 -0.93 0.18
N HIS A 75 -14.59 -0.81 0.60
CA HIS A 75 -14.95 -0.15 1.86
C HIS A 75 -14.24 -0.79 3.06
N ALA A 76 -13.76 0.03 3.99
CA ALA A 76 -13.04 -0.42 5.19
C ALA A 76 -11.74 -1.22 4.92
N ALA A 77 -11.22 -1.23 3.69
CA ALA A 77 -9.89 -1.77 3.41
C ALA A 77 -8.82 -0.99 4.20
N SER A 78 -7.89 -1.72 4.82
CA SER A 78 -6.97 -1.13 5.79
C SER A 78 -5.53 -1.63 5.65
N LEU A 79 -4.57 -0.72 5.85
CA LEU A 79 -3.14 -0.98 5.89
C LEU A 79 -2.53 -0.38 7.15
N ARG A 80 -1.89 -1.21 7.98
CA ARG A 80 -1.44 -0.77 9.30
C ARG A 80 -0.06 -1.30 9.70
N ASP A 81 0.66 -0.48 10.46
CA ASP A 81 1.83 -0.89 11.26
C ASP A 81 2.91 -1.60 10.43
N LEU A 82 3.26 -1.06 9.27
CA LEU A 82 4.27 -1.66 8.37
C LEU A 82 4.97 -0.63 7.49
N ALA A 83 6.01 -1.06 6.79
CA ALA A 83 6.64 -0.30 5.74
C ALA A 83 6.25 -0.79 4.34
N VAL A 84 6.10 0.15 3.41
CA VAL A 84 5.98 -0.11 1.97
C VAL A 84 7.20 0.51 1.30
N TYR A 85 7.97 -0.29 0.59
CA TYR A 85 9.26 0.10 0.05
C TYR A 85 9.38 -0.26 -1.42
N ASP A 86 9.69 0.74 -2.26
CA ASP A 86 10.19 0.51 -3.62
C ASP A 86 11.66 0.06 -3.50
N TRP A 87 11.89 -1.25 -3.62
CA TRP A 87 13.18 -1.84 -3.30
C TRP A 87 14.25 -1.41 -4.33
N PRO A 88 15.37 -0.77 -3.96
CA PRO A 88 16.42 -0.39 -4.88
C PRO A 88 17.06 -1.65 -5.43
N TYR A 89 16.98 -1.74 -6.73
CA TYR A 89 17.24 -2.96 -7.44
C TYR A 89 18.74 -3.17 -7.57
N PRO A 90 19.25 -4.36 -7.23
CA PRO A 90 20.61 -4.72 -7.59
C PRO A 90 20.78 -4.63 -9.12
N ALA A 91 21.97 -4.23 -9.56
CA ALA A 91 22.34 -4.32 -10.97
C ALA A 91 22.09 -5.76 -11.47
N GLU A 92 21.61 -5.88 -12.71
CA GLU A 92 21.28 -7.14 -13.39
C GLU A 92 20.09 -7.91 -12.78
N SER A 93 19.36 -7.34 -11.81
CA SER A 93 18.13 -7.96 -11.31
C SER A 93 16.95 -7.72 -12.26
N TYR A 94 15.92 -8.59 -12.16
CA TYR A 94 14.63 -8.43 -12.89
C TYR A 94 14.07 -7.00 -12.79
N CYS A 95 14.39 -6.33 -11.71
CA CYS A 95 13.81 -5.08 -11.34
C CYS A 95 14.70 -3.86 -11.63
N GLU A 96 15.92 -4.04 -12.14
CA GLU A 96 16.95 -2.99 -12.27
C GLU A 96 16.43 -1.69 -12.91
N ASN A 97 15.58 -1.82 -13.92
CA ASN A 97 15.02 -0.69 -14.67
C ASN A 97 13.52 -0.49 -14.41
N THR A 98 12.98 -1.14 -13.40
CA THR A 98 11.58 -1.00 -12.99
C THR A 98 11.45 0.16 -12.02
N GLN A 99 10.42 0.99 -12.18
CA GLN A 99 10.07 2.01 -11.19
C GLN A 99 8.59 1.88 -10.90
N ALA A 100 8.24 1.81 -9.63
CA ALA A 100 6.85 1.71 -9.22
C ALA A 100 6.09 3.01 -9.54
N ALA A 101 4.86 2.87 -10.05
CA ALA A 101 3.94 3.99 -10.20
C ALA A 101 3.57 4.62 -8.85
N GLY A 102 3.62 3.84 -7.77
CA GLY A 102 3.48 4.36 -6.43
C GLY A 102 3.47 3.34 -5.29
N GLY A 103 3.31 3.83 -4.05
CA GLY A 103 3.32 3.00 -2.85
C GLY A 103 1.95 2.42 -2.53
N VAL A 104 1.02 3.28 -2.13
CA VAL A 104 -0.33 2.90 -1.73
C VAL A 104 -1.33 3.67 -2.60
N LEU A 105 -2.25 2.95 -3.22
CA LEU A 105 -3.35 3.51 -4.00
C LEU A 105 -4.68 3.15 -3.34
N VAL A 106 -5.51 4.16 -3.12
CA VAL A 106 -6.96 4.02 -2.94
C VAL A 106 -7.58 4.42 -4.27
N GLU A 107 -8.20 3.46 -4.96
CA GLU A 107 -8.78 3.69 -6.29
C GLU A 107 -10.26 3.36 -6.28
N ALA A 108 -11.08 4.40 -6.38
CA ALA A 108 -12.52 4.28 -6.55
C ALA A 108 -12.87 4.41 -8.04
N ASP A 109 -13.32 3.31 -8.64
CA ASP A 109 -13.67 3.23 -10.06
C ASP A 109 -15.14 2.81 -10.22
N ALA A 110 -15.99 3.73 -10.68
CA ALA A 110 -17.44 3.52 -10.82
C ALA A 110 -18.14 3.02 -9.54
N THR A 111 -17.50 3.20 -8.39
CA THR A 111 -17.96 2.79 -7.06
C THR A 111 -17.49 3.80 -6.02
N LEU A 112 -18.14 3.82 -4.87
CA LEU A 112 -17.60 4.49 -3.69
C LEU A 112 -16.61 3.56 -2.97
N ILE A 113 -15.60 4.16 -2.36
CA ILE A 113 -14.72 3.53 -1.38
C ILE A 113 -14.66 4.43 -0.16
N GLU A 114 -15.06 3.89 0.98
CA GLU A 114 -15.19 4.65 2.22
C GLU A 114 -14.58 3.91 3.40
N SER A 115 -14.31 4.65 4.47
CA SER A 115 -13.81 4.11 5.74
C SER A 115 -12.44 3.41 5.60
N VAL A 116 -11.67 3.75 4.57
CA VAL A 116 -10.29 3.26 4.41
C VAL A 116 -9.43 3.74 5.57
N ILE A 117 -8.56 2.86 6.07
CA ILE A 117 -7.61 3.21 7.14
C ILE A 117 -6.18 2.92 6.69
N VAL A 118 -5.36 3.96 6.61
CA VAL A 118 -3.90 3.84 6.50
C VAL A 118 -3.30 4.40 7.78
N SER A 119 -2.75 3.54 8.63
CA SER A 119 -2.32 3.93 9.99
C SER A 119 -0.94 3.42 10.33
N ASN A 120 -0.05 4.32 10.77
CA ASN A 120 1.31 3.97 11.20
C ASN A 120 2.09 3.24 10.09
N VAL A 121 2.05 3.80 8.88
CA VAL A 121 2.67 3.23 7.68
C VAL A 121 3.84 4.11 7.26
N PHE A 122 4.99 3.49 6.94
CA PHE A 122 6.14 4.19 6.36
C PHE A 122 6.28 3.82 4.87
N ILE A 123 6.01 4.78 3.98
CA ILE A 123 6.14 4.63 2.54
C ILE A 123 7.47 5.25 2.10
N TYR A 124 8.35 4.43 1.54
CA TYR A 124 9.75 4.76 1.32
C TYR A 124 10.19 4.51 -0.13
N TYR A 125 10.94 5.47 -0.69
CA TYR A 125 11.76 5.32 -1.90
C TYR A 125 11.04 5.17 -3.24
N PHE A 126 9.75 5.52 -3.32
CA PHE A 126 8.98 5.60 -4.57
C PHE A 126 9.42 6.79 -5.45
N VAL A 127 10.71 6.87 -5.80
CA VAL A 127 11.33 8.00 -6.52
C VAL A 127 10.84 8.14 -7.97
N GLY A 128 10.20 7.09 -8.52
CA GLY A 128 9.53 7.13 -9.82
C GLY A 128 8.05 7.53 -9.76
N GLY A 129 7.43 7.47 -8.57
CA GLY A 129 5.98 7.46 -8.42
C GLY A 129 5.44 8.21 -7.19
N THR A 130 4.14 8.04 -6.94
CA THR A 130 3.47 8.67 -5.80
C THR A 130 3.49 7.76 -4.57
N ALA A 131 3.85 8.26 -3.39
CA ALA A 131 3.79 7.44 -2.19
C ALA A 131 2.36 7.05 -1.79
N LEU A 132 1.44 8.00 -1.65
CA LEU A 132 0.02 7.74 -1.37
C LEU A 132 -0.88 8.43 -2.38
N SER A 133 -1.72 7.67 -3.06
CA SER A 133 -2.68 8.16 -4.05
C SER A 133 -4.12 7.88 -3.65
N LEU A 134 -4.98 8.88 -3.83
CA LEU A 134 -6.43 8.82 -3.67
C LEU A 134 -7.04 9.22 -5.01
N VAL A 135 -7.56 8.24 -5.74
CA VAL A 135 -7.99 8.43 -7.13
C VAL A 135 -9.45 8.00 -7.27
N ALA A 136 -10.28 8.90 -7.77
CA ALA A 136 -11.67 8.64 -8.11
C ALA A 136 -11.91 8.82 -9.62
N LYS A 137 -12.54 7.85 -10.27
CA LYS A 137 -12.82 7.85 -11.71
C LYS A 137 -14.16 7.21 -12.03
N ASN A 138 -14.69 7.49 -13.23
CA ASN A 138 -15.95 6.93 -13.72
C ASN A 138 -17.17 7.12 -12.79
N ASN A 139 -17.32 8.31 -12.17
CA ASN A 139 -18.32 8.61 -11.12
C ASN A 139 -18.13 7.81 -9.82
N GLY A 140 -16.92 7.29 -9.58
CA GLY A 140 -16.52 6.75 -8.30
C GLY A 140 -16.23 7.85 -7.27
N GLY A 141 -15.92 7.43 -6.04
CA GLY A 141 -15.50 8.40 -5.03
C GLY A 141 -14.76 7.84 -3.83
N VAL A 142 -13.90 8.67 -3.25
CA VAL A 142 -13.19 8.41 -1.98
C VAL A 142 -13.56 9.47 -0.94
N PRO A 143 -14.84 9.52 -0.48
CA PRO A 143 -15.33 10.63 0.31
C PRO A 143 -14.91 10.59 1.78
N PHE A 144 -14.49 9.44 2.30
CA PHE A 144 -14.17 9.27 3.71
C PHE A 144 -13.07 8.22 3.97
N GLY A 145 -12.06 8.60 4.74
CA GLY A 145 -10.99 7.70 5.19
C GLY A 145 -10.14 8.32 6.29
N ASN A 146 -9.31 7.51 6.94
CA ASN A 146 -8.39 7.91 8.00
C ASN A 146 -6.94 7.58 7.59
N TYR A 147 -6.14 8.62 7.40
CA TYR A 147 -4.73 8.53 7.01
C TYR A 147 -3.87 9.14 8.13
N GLN A 148 -3.51 8.31 9.11
CA GLN A 148 -2.86 8.74 10.35
C GLN A 148 -1.46 8.17 10.49
N ASN A 149 -0.52 8.98 10.96
CA ASN A 149 0.88 8.57 11.14
C ASN A 149 1.48 7.93 9.88
N VAL A 150 1.13 8.47 8.71
CA VAL A 150 1.71 8.07 7.43
C VAL A 150 3.01 8.85 7.23
N ARG A 151 4.13 8.14 7.23
CA ARG A 151 5.44 8.73 6.95
C ARG A 151 5.79 8.48 5.49
N ILE A 152 6.26 9.53 4.82
CA ILE A 152 6.69 9.46 3.42
C ILE A 152 8.11 10.01 3.31
N ARG A 153 9.01 9.27 2.65
CA ARG A 153 10.34 9.76 2.29
C ARG A 153 10.77 9.23 0.92
N HIS A 154 11.49 10.08 0.18
CA HIS A 154 12.03 9.77 -1.15
C HIS A 154 10.97 9.27 -2.13
N ALA A 155 9.86 9.99 -2.24
CA ALA A 155 8.87 9.78 -3.29
C ALA A 155 8.93 10.92 -4.30
N LYS A 156 8.63 10.64 -5.57
CA LYS A 156 8.51 11.69 -6.60
C LYS A 156 7.38 12.65 -6.24
N THR A 157 6.25 12.08 -5.83
CA THR A 157 5.09 12.79 -5.30
C THR A 157 4.76 12.21 -3.93
N GLY A 158 4.54 13.05 -2.92
CA GLY A 158 4.20 12.60 -1.58
C GLY A 158 2.78 12.02 -1.52
N ILE A 159 1.79 12.91 -1.48
CA ILE A 159 0.37 12.56 -1.47
C ILE A 159 -0.27 13.16 -2.72
N TYR A 160 -1.06 12.37 -3.42
CA TYR A 160 -1.78 12.79 -4.63
C TYR A 160 -3.27 12.50 -4.48
N LEU A 161 -4.10 13.49 -4.78
CA LEU A 161 -5.55 13.37 -4.83
C LEU A 161 -6.00 13.76 -6.23
N SER A 162 -6.83 12.95 -6.86
CA SER A 162 -7.44 13.28 -8.14
C SER A 162 -8.83 12.69 -8.29
N ALA A 163 -9.73 13.45 -8.89
CA ALA A 163 -11.05 13.01 -9.28
C ALA A 163 -11.30 13.40 -10.75
N GLU A 164 -11.80 12.47 -11.55
CA GLU A 164 -12.37 12.80 -12.87
C GLU A 164 -13.66 13.61 -12.72
N GLU A 165 -14.10 14.27 -13.79
CA GLU A 165 -15.40 14.95 -13.82
C GLU A 165 -16.52 13.97 -13.41
N GLY A 166 -17.36 14.38 -12.45
CA GLY A 166 -18.41 13.53 -11.88
C GLY A 166 -17.97 12.61 -10.73
N SER A 167 -16.66 12.54 -10.42
CA SER A 167 -16.10 11.77 -9.29
C SER A 167 -15.77 12.70 -8.11
N PHE A 168 -15.60 12.15 -6.89
CA PHE A 168 -15.37 12.96 -5.68
C PHE A 168 -14.55 12.29 -4.58
#